data_AF-A0A7X2TFB9-F1
#
_entry.id   AF-A0A7X2TFB9-F1
#
_cell.length_a   1.000
_cell.length_b   1.000
_cell.length_c   1.000
_cell.angle_alpha   90.00
_cell.angle_beta   90.00
_cell.angle_gamma   90.00
#
_symmetry.space_group_name_H-M   'P 1'
#
loop_
_entity.id
_entity.type
_entity.pdbx_description
1 polymer ?
#
loop_
_entity_poly.entity_id
_entity_poly.type
_entity_poly.pdbx_seq_one_letter_code
_entity_poly.pdbx_strand_id
1 'polypeptide(L)' 'MMDKECVREMLNNIVDSWLLGKCVSLSWIRGQIFFAYMIGAITTFEKEELLKRVSESKEVL' A
#
# COMPACT_ATOMS: atom_id res chain seq x y z
N MET A 1 9.69 -8.60 17.81
CA MET A 1 8.39 -7.99 17.47
C MET A 1 8.63 -7.20 16.19
N MET A 2 7.89 -7.44 15.11
CA MET A 2 8.13 -6.77 13.83
C MET A 2 7.93 -5.27 14.02
N ASP A 3 8.90 -4.47 13.56
CA ASP A 3 8.82 -3.03 13.70
C ASP A 3 7.70 -2.50 12.78
N LYS A 4 6.63 -2.00 13.40
CA LYS A 4 5.46 -1.50 12.69
C LYS A 4 5.82 -0.31 11.80
N GLU A 5 6.85 0.46 12.16
CA GLU A 5 7.34 1.56 11.32
C GLU A 5 7.97 1.05 10.02
N CYS A 6 8.76 -0.02 10.10
CA CYS A 6 9.35 -0.67 8.93
C CYS A 6 8.28 -1.18 7.95
N VAL A 7 7.19 -1.77 8.46
CA VAL A 7 6.07 -2.22 7.62
C VAL A 7 5.36 -1.05 6.94
N ARG A 8 5.16 0.07 7.64
CA ARG A 8 4.54 1.28 7.09
C ARG A 8 5.41 1.92 6.01
N GLU A 9 6.72 2.00 6.23
CA GLU A 9 7.67 2.55 5.25
C GLU A 9 7.73 1.66 3.99
N MET A 10 7.79 0.34 4.17
CA MET A 10 7.73 -0.62 3.07
C MET A 10 6.46 -0.47 2.22
N LEU A 11 5.29 -0.29 2.85
CA LEU A 11 4.03 -0.07 2.14
C LEU A 11 4.04 1.21 1.31
N ASN A 12 4.54 2.30 1.87
CA ASN A 12 4.64 3.56 1.14
C ASN A 12 5.57 3.40 -0.07
N ASN A 13 6.72 2.75 0.08
CA ASN A 13 7.63 2.47 -1.03
C ASN A 13 7.00 1.61 -2.13
N ILE A 14 6.17 0.61 -1.76
CA ILE A 14 5.43 -0.23 -2.71
C ILE A 14 4.40 0.59 -3.47
N VAL A 15 3.63 1.42 -2.76
CA VAL A 15 2.63 2.30 -3.36
C VAL A 15 3.30 3.32 -4.28
N ASP A 16 4.37 3.97 -3.86
CA ASP A 16 5.10 4.93 -4.68
C ASP A 16 5.72 4.26 -5.93
N SER A 17 6.24 3.04 -5.80
CA SER A 17 6.72 2.25 -6.94
C SER A 17 5.61 1.96 -7.96
N TRP A 18 4.37 1.75 -7.49
CA TRP A 18 3.21 1.62 -8.35
C TRP A 18 2.86 2.92 -9.07
N LEU A 19 2.86 4.05 -8.35
CA LEU A 19 2.65 5.38 -8.93
C LEU A 19 3.65 5.69 -10.04
N LEU A 20 4.89 5.20 -9.90
CA LEU A 20 5.96 5.35 -10.89
C LEU A 20 5.90 4.31 -12.04
N GLY A 21 4.89 3.43 -12.08
CA GLY A 21 4.76 2.38 -13.10
C GLY A 21 5.81 1.26 -12.99
N LYS A 22 6.50 1.15 -11.86
CA LYS A 22 7.58 0.15 -11.63
C LYS A 22 7.09 -1.13 -10.95
N CYS A 23 5.86 -1.13 -10.41
CA CYS A 23 5.31 -2.26 -9.65
C CYS A 23 4.35 -3.12 -10.49
N VAL A 24 4.33 -4.42 -10.21
CA VAL A 24 3.91 -5.47 -11.16
C VAL A 24 2.40 -5.72 -11.18
N SER A 25 1.67 -5.43 -10.10
CA SER A 25 0.22 -5.72 -10.04
C SER A 25 -0.53 -4.96 -8.95
N LEU A 26 -1.63 -4.30 -9.36
CA LEU A 26 -2.61 -3.67 -8.48
C LEU A 26 -3.15 -4.64 -7.41
N SER A 27 -3.49 -5.87 -7.82
CA SER A 27 -4.03 -6.87 -6.91
C SER A 27 -3.01 -7.29 -5.85
N TRP A 28 -1.72 -7.35 -6.22
CA TRP A 28 -0.65 -7.66 -5.28
C TRP A 28 -0.46 -6.55 -4.25
N ILE A 29 -0.44 -5.28 -4.68
CA ILE A 29 -0.32 -4.12 -3.78
C ILE A 29 -1.49 -4.05 -2.80
N ARG A 30 -2.72 -4.26 -3.29
CA ARG A 30 -3.90 -4.34 -2.43
C ARG A 30 -3.74 -5.46 -1.39
N GLY A 31 -3.23 -6.63 -1.79
CA GLY A 31 -2.90 -7.72 -0.88
C GLY A 31 -1.93 -7.32 0.24
N GLN A 32 -0.87 -6.57 -0.08
CA GLN A 32 0.08 -6.08 0.92
C GLN A 32 -0.57 -5.10 1.91
N ILE A 33 -1.41 -4.18 1.42
CA ILE A 33 -2.15 -3.23 2.27
C ILE A 33 -3.09 -4.00 3.23
N PHE A 34 -3.83 -5.00 2.73
CA PHE A 34 -4.69 -5.82 3.58
C PHE A 34 -3.91 -6.62 4.62
N PHE A 35 -2.77 -7.21 4.22
CA PHE A 35 -1.92 -7.95 5.14
C PHE A 35 -1.41 -7.08 6.29
N ALA A 36 -0.92 -5.87 5.97
CA ALA A 36 -0.45 -4.92 6.97
C ALA A 36 -1.53 -4.49 7.96
N TYR A 37 -2.76 -4.32 7.48
CA TYR A 37 -3.91 -4.05 8.32
C TYR A 37 -4.22 -5.25 9.25
N MET A 38 -4.22 -6.48 8.72
CA MET A 38 -4.49 -7.70 9.51
C MET A 38 -3.50 -7.93 10.65
N ILE A 39 -2.23 -7.59 10.45
CA ILE A 39 -1.20 -7.71 11.50
C ILE A 39 -1.17 -6.49 12.44
N GLY A 40 -2.07 -5.52 12.26
CA GLY A 40 -2.15 -4.31 13.07
C GLY A 40 -0.94 -3.39 12.94
N ALA A 41 -0.28 -3.41 11.77
CA ALA A 41 0.82 -2.50 11.45
C ALA A 41 0.32 -1.13 10.98
N ILE A 42 -0.87 -1.10 10.34
CA ILE A 42 -1.55 0.13 9.93
C ILE A 42 -2.99 0.16 10.47
N THR A 43 -3.52 1.37 10.63
CA THR A 43 -4.89 1.65 11.05
C THR A 43 -5.88 1.47 9.89
N THR A 44 -7.18 1.45 10.22
CA THR A 44 -8.25 1.43 9.22
C THR A 44 -8.20 2.63 8.29
N PHE A 45 -7.89 3.82 8.83
CA PHE A 45 -7.76 5.05 8.06
C PHE A 45 -6.61 4.97 7.04
N GLU A 46 -5.41 4.57 7.49
CA GLU A 46 -4.24 4.41 6.61
C GLU A 46 -4.51 3.40 5.49
N LYS A 47 -5.17 2.28 5.81
CA LYS A 47 -5.57 1.28 4.81
C LYS A 47 -6.46 1.89 3.72
N GLU A 48 -7.47 2.67 4.09
CA GLU A 48 -8.39 3.28 3.13
C GLU A 48 -7.71 4.36 2.27
N GLU A 49 -6.84 5.17 2.86
CA GLU A 49 -6.07 6.19 2.14
C GLU A 49 -5.13 5.54 1.11
N LEU A 50 -4.39 4.50 1.49
CA LEU A 50 -3.49 3.78 0.59
C LEU A 50 -4.27 3.11 -0.56
N LEU A 51 -5.43 2.50 -0.28
CA LEU A 51 -6.27 1.90 -1.33
C LEU A 51 -6.80 2.94 -2.32
N LYS A 52 -7.14 4.14 -1.83
CA LYS A 52 -7.55 5.28 -2.66
C LYS A 52 -6.40 5.72 -3.58
N ARG A 53 -5.22 6.02 -3.00
CA ARG A 53 -4.03 6.44 -3.76
C ARG A 53 -3.68 5.48 -4.90
N VAL A 54 -3.71 4.17 -4.63
CA VAL A 54 -3.37 3.14 -5.62
C VAL A 54 -4.44 3.01 -6.73
N SER A 55 -5.70 3.35 -6.45
CA SER A 55 -6.81 3.27 -7.41
C SER A 55 -6.91 4.50 -8.32
N GLU A 56 -6.60 5.69 -7.82
CA GLU A 56 -6.66 6.95 -8.59
C GLU A 56 -5.56 7.06 -9.66
N SER A 57 -4.45 6.32 -9.52
CA SER A 57 -3.29 6.43 -10.44
C SER A 57 -3.54 5.92 -11.86
N LYS A 58 -4.64 5.21 -12.11
CA LYS A 58 -4.96 4.66 -13.44
C LYS A 58 -5.97 5.47 -14.24
N GLU A 59 -6.58 6.52 -13.67
CA GLU A 59 -7.51 7.36 -14.42
C GLU A 59 -6.82 8.44 -15.27
N VAL A 60 -5.48 8.54 -15.23
CA VAL A 60 -4.69 9.58 -15.89
C VAL A 60 -3.88 9.06 -17.10
N LEU A 61 -4.11 7.82 -17.55
CA LEU A 61 -3.44 7.26 -18.75
C LEU A 61 -4.44 6.88 -19.84
#